data_AF-A0A1B6AMG1-F1
#
_entry.id   AF-A0A1B6AMG1-F1
#
_cell.length_a   1.000
_cell.length_b   1.000
_cell.length_c   1.000
_cell.angle_alpha   90.00
_cell.angle_beta   90.00
_cell.angle_gamma   90.00
#
_symmetry.space_group_name_H-M   'P 1'
#
loop_
_entity.id
_entity.type
_entity.pdbx_description
1 polymer ?
#
loop_
_entity_poly.entity_id
_entity_poly.type
_entity_poly.pdbx_seq_one_letter_code
_entity_poly.pdbx_strand_id
1 'polypeptide(L)' 'MNANQQHMLDAYRAAQRGEQPPAAPGVHTVRTAREIRGWLRFRAVVREAFRTSATATATPAS' A
#
# COMPACT_ATOMS: atom_id res chain seq x y z
N MET A 1 -1.64 -25.67 -11.46
CA MET A 1 -1.74 -25.33 -10.02
C MET A 1 -1.39 -23.87 -9.85
N ASN A 2 -2.22 -23.04 -9.17
CA ASN A 2 -1.92 -21.62 -8.93
C ASN A 2 -1.57 -21.34 -7.45
N ALA A 3 -1.02 -20.16 -7.16
CA ALA A 3 -0.56 -19.79 -5.81
C ALA A 3 -1.68 -19.82 -4.75
N ASN A 4 -2.91 -19.44 -5.11
CA ASN A 4 -4.06 -19.53 -4.20
C ASN A 4 -4.45 -20.99 -3.92
N GLN A 5 -4.49 -21.85 -4.94
CA GLN A 5 -4.82 -23.26 -4.80
C GLN A 5 -3.78 -23.99 -3.94
N GLN A 6 -2.50 -23.74 -4.17
CA GLN A 6 -1.41 -24.27 -3.34
C GLN A 6 -1.54 -23.78 -1.89
N HIS A 7 -1.77 -22.47 -1.70
CA HIS A 7 -1.96 -21.89 -0.37
C HIS A 7 -3.12 -22.53 0.40
N MET A 8 -4.25 -22.80 -0.26
CA MET A 8 -5.40 -23.46 0.39
C MET A 8 -5.04 -24.87 0.86
N LEU A 9 -4.29 -25.63 0.06
CA LEU A 9 -3.83 -26.97 0.44
C LEU A 9 -2.83 -26.92 1.59
N ASP A 10 -1.91 -25.96 1.59
CA ASP A 10 -0.92 -25.80 2.66
C ASP A 10 -1.55 -25.32 3.96
N ALA A 11 -2.53 -24.42 3.89
CA ALA A 11 -3.33 -24.01 5.05
C ALA A 11 -4.12 -25.18 5.64
N TYR A 12 -4.74 -26.01 4.78
CA TYR A 12 -5.44 -27.21 5.24
C TYR A 12 -4.49 -28.20 5.92
N ARG A 13 -3.32 -28.47 5.32
CA ARG A 13 -2.29 -29.33 5.93
C ARG A 13 -1.79 -28.79 7.26
N ALA A 14 -1.57 -27.49 7.37
CA ALA A 14 -1.14 -26.85 8.61
C ALA A 14 -2.21 -27.00 9.71
N ALA A 15 -3.48 -26.77 9.37
CA ALA A 15 -4.60 -26.97 10.30
C ALA A 15 -4.68 -28.42 10.81
N GLN A 16 -4.51 -29.40 9.92
CA GLN A 16 -4.50 -30.82 10.29
C GLN A 16 -3.34 -31.20 11.22
N ARG A 17 -2.22 -30.47 11.19
CA ARG A 17 -1.06 -30.68 12.05
C ARG A 17 -1.01 -29.75 13.28
N GLY A 18 -1.99 -28.86 13.45
CA GLY A 18 -1.97 -27.84 14.49
C GLY A 18 -0.87 -26.79 14.31
N GLU A 19 -0.36 -26.62 13.09
CA GLU A 19 0.68 -25.66 12.75
C GLU A 19 0.10 -24.28 12.42
N GLN A 20 0.93 -23.24 12.48
CA GLN A 20 0.54 -21.92 12.01
C GLN A 20 0.28 -21.92 10.50
N PRO A 21 -0.79 -21.27 10.03
CA PRO A 21 -1.09 -21.21 8.61
C PRO A 21 -0.01 -20.41 7.85
N PRO A 22 0.29 -20.79 6.59
CA PRO A 22 1.25 -20.05 5.77
C PRO A 22 0.73 -18.64 5.51
N ALA A 23 1.65 -17.69 5.30
CA ALA A 23 1.28 -16.33 4.91
C ALA A 23 0.45 -16.35 3.62
N ALA A 24 -0.65 -15.60 3.61
CA ALA A 24 -1.50 -15.54 2.43
C ALA A 24 -0.72 -14.97 1.22
N PRO A 25 -0.91 -15.57 0.02
CA PRO A 25 -0.28 -15.07 -1.18
C PRO A 25 -0.70 -13.61 -1.42
N GLY A 26 0.28 -12.77 -1.75
CA GLY A 26 0.04 -11.35 -2.04
C GLY A 26 -0.08 -10.44 -0.81
N VAL A 27 0.07 -10.93 0.42
CA VAL A 27 0.10 -10.07 1.64
C VAL A 27 1.18 -8.98 1.52
N HIS A 28 2.38 -9.36 1.07
CA HIS A 28 3.46 -8.41 0.83
C HIS A 28 3.10 -7.42 -0.28
N THR A 29 2.49 -7.88 -1.37
CA THR A 29 2.05 -7.03 -2.49
C THR A 29 0.99 -6.02 -2.06
N VAL A 30 0.00 -6.42 -1.25
CA VAL A 30 -1.04 -5.54 -0.72
C VAL A 30 -0.45 -4.50 0.22
N ARG A 31 0.52 -4.89 1.07
CA ARG A 31 1.25 -3.96 1.95
C ARG A 31 1.99 -2.91 1.13
N THR A 32 2.79 -3.33 0.15
CA THR A 32 3.52 -2.43 -0.76
C THR A 32 2.56 -1.47 -1.48
N ALA A 33 1.42 -1.97 -1.97
CA ALA A 33 0.42 -1.13 -2.62
C ALA A 33 -0.23 -0.10 -1.68
N ARG A 34 -0.37 -0.40 -0.38
CA ARG A 34 -0.82 0.59 0.62
C ARG A 34 0.24 1.65 0.88
N GLU A 35 1.51 1.26 0.99
CA GLU A 35 2.63 2.18 1.20
C GLU A 35 2.79 3.15 0.02
N ILE A 36 2.75 2.64 -1.22
CA ILE A 36 2.77 3.48 -2.43
C ILE A 36 1.60 4.47 -2.44
N ARG A 37 0.39 4.02 -2.09
CA ARG A 37 -0.77 4.92 -2.00
C ARG A 37 -0.61 6.00 -0.93
N GLY A 38 0.04 5.69 0.18
CA GLY A 38 0.38 6.67 1.22
C GLY A 38 1.35 7.72 0.72
N TRP A 39 2.42 7.28 0.05
CA TRP A 39 3.42 8.18 -0.54
C TRP A 39 2.84 9.09 -1.62
N LEU A 40 1.98 8.56 -2.49
CA LEU A 40 1.30 9.37 -3.52
C LEU A 40 0.39 10.45 -2.90
N ARG A 41 -0.33 10.11 -1.82
CA ARG A 41 -1.14 11.10 -1.07
C ARG A 41 -0.28 12.19 -0.46
N PHE A 42 0.82 11.83 0.19
CA PHE A 42 1.77 12.79 0.74
C PHE A 42 2.30 13.75 -0.34
N ARG A 43 2.71 13.22 -1.51
CA ARG A 43 3.18 14.04 -2.63
C ARG A 43 2.13 15.02 -3.14
N ALA A 44 0.85 14.64 -3.12
CA ALA A 44 -0.23 15.54 -3.52
C ALA A 44 -0.34 16.74 -2.57
N VAL A 45 -0.25 16.51 -1.25
CA VAL A 45 -0.28 17.59 -0.24
C VAL A 45 0.92 18.52 -0.39
N VAL A 46 2.12 17.96 -0.52
CA VAL A 46 3.34 18.76 -0.71
C VAL A 46 3.25 19.61 -1.99
N ARG A 47 2.73 19.03 -3.08
CA ARG A 47 2.52 19.77 -4.34
C ARG A 47 1.52 20.90 -4.17
N GLU A 48 0.44 20.68 -3.44
CA GLU A 48 -0.55 21.72 -3.14
C GLU A 48 0.08 22.85 -2.32
N ALA A 49 0.82 22.51 -1.25
CA ALA A 49 1.48 23.50 -0.41
C ALA A 49 2.43 24.41 -1.22
N PHE A 50 3.24 23.82 -2.11
CA PHE A 50 4.11 24.59 -3.00
C PHE A 50 3.34 25.48 -3.98
N ARG A 51 2.17 25.04 -4.45
CA ARG A 51 1.30 25.85 -5.30
C ARG A 51 0.74 27.04 -4.54
N THR A 52 0.21 26.81 -3.33
CA THR A 52 -0.35 27.87 -2.48
C THR A 52 0.71 28.91 -2.12
N SER A 53 1.93 28.48 -1.78
CA SER A 53 3.03 29.42 -1.50
C SER A 53 3.42 30.25 -2.72
N ALA A 54 3.45 29.64 -3.92
CA ALA A 54 3.77 30.35 -5.14
C ALA A 54 2.70 31.40 -5.50
N THR A 55 1.43 31.11 -5.26
CA THR A 55 0.34 32.08 -5.48
C THR A 55 0.37 33.24 -4.48
N ALA A 56 0.78 32.99 -3.22
CA ALA A 56 0.88 34.02 -2.19
C ALA A 56 2.01 35.03 -2.49
N THR A 57 3.12 34.58 -3.08
CA THR A 57 4.23 35.46 -3.50
C THR A 57 3.94 36.23 -4.78
N ALA A 58 2.89 35.87 -5.53
CA ALA A 58 2.56 36.45 -6.83
C ALA A 58 1.53 37.59 -6.76
N THR A 59 0.99 37.94 -5.57
CA THR A 59 0.12 39.11 -5.41
C THR A 59 0.96 40.39 -5.51
N PRO A 60 0.87 41.19 -6.58
CA PRO A 60 1.56 42.47 -6.66
C PRO A 60 0.76 43.50 -5.87
N ALA A 61 1.45 44.25 -5.00
CA ALA A 61 0.92 45.47 -4.41
C ALA A 61 0.52 46.44 -5.55
N SER A 62 -0.74 46.87 -5.55
CA SER A 62 -1.21 47.99 -6.35
C SER A 62 -0.73 49.32 -5.76
#